data_AF-A0A371MAH3-F1
#
_entry.id   AF-A0A371MAH3-F1
#
_cell.length_a   1.000
_cell.length_b   1.000
_cell.length_c   1.000
_cell.angle_alpha   90.00
_cell.angle_beta   90.00
_cell.angle_gamma   90.00
#
_symmetry.space_group_name_H-M   'P 1'
#
loop_
_entity.id
_entity.type
_entity.pdbx_description
1 polymer ?
#
loop_
_entity_poly.entity_id
_entity_poly.type
_entity_poly.pdbx_seq_one_letter_code
_entity_poly.pdbx_strand_id
1 'polypeptide(L)'
;YNRIHADLIREHGDWFVTHNFMGDFETLDMHKVSNDLDLVSWDSYPTGFVQDRRAADPSMDELRAGDPDQVGLNHDLCRATNDAPFWVMEQQPGDVNWPPSCPQPGDGAMRLWAHHAVGHGADAVLYFRWRRCLEGQEQYHAGLMKQDGSPDRGYNEAKAAAEELTTVDVDHVDASVALLHDYDNWWAIGVQPHAPEFDYWEHLRCYYRVLRARGVQVDVVHPDAPLDDYEAVVAPGLHLVDTELADHLTLFVEQGGQLLVGARSGVKTPANQLHETLAPGSLADLTGLVVDQHESY
;
A
#
# COMPACT_ATOMS: atom_id res chain seq x y z
N TYR A 1 12.80 -2.17 -17.80
CA TYR A 1 13.14 -0.74 -17.99
C TYR A 1 13.92 -0.22 -16.79
N ASN A 2 13.35 -0.28 -15.57
CA ASN A 2 14.01 0.11 -14.32
C ASN A 2 15.45 -0.41 -14.18
N ARG A 3 15.66 -1.73 -14.37
CA ARG A 3 16.99 -2.37 -14.32
C ARG A 3 18.10 -1.66 -15.10
N ILE A 4 17.80 -1.16 -16.30
CA ILE A 4 18.79 -0.45 -17.13
C ILE A 4 19.31 0.79 -16.39
N HIS A 5 18.42 1.53 -15.71
CA HIS A 5 18.81 2.70 -14.94
C HIS A 5 19.55 2.30 -13.66
N ALA A 6 19.08 1.27 -12.94
CA ALA A 6 19.72 0.79 -11.72
C ALA A 6 21.17 0.32 -11.99
N ASP A 7 21.37 -0.45 -13.06
CA ASP A 7 22.69 -0.93 -13.47
C ASP A 7 23.63 0.24 -13.81
N LEU A 8 23.17 1.21 -14.61
CA LEU A 8 23.97 2.39 -14.97
C LEU A 8 24.31 3.27 -13.75
N ILE A 9 23.42 3.42 -12.79
CA ILE A 9 23.70 4.17 -11.56
C ILE A 9 24.80 3.47 -10.75
N ARG A 10 24.66 2.15 -10.56
CA ARG A 10 25.63 1.32 -9.81
C ARG A 10 26.99 1.21 -10.50
N GLU A 11 27.05 1.31 -11.83
CA GLU A 11 28.32 1.39 -12.58
C GLU A 11 29.13 2.68 -12.27
N HIS A 12 28.46 3.74 -11.81
CA HIS A 12 29.05 5.06 -11.63
C HIS A 12 29.28 5.48 -10.17
N GLY A 13 28.95 4.64 -9.19
CA GLY A 13 29.32 4.85 -7.78
C GLY A 13 28.42 4.09 -6.80
N ASP A 14 28.71 4.27 -5.51
CA ASP A 14 27.97 3.68 -4.40
C ASP A 14 26.75 4.55 -4.02
N TRP A 15 25.88 4.83 -4.99
CA TRP A 15 24.63 5.55 -4.78
C TRP A 15 23.46 4.58 -4.62
N PHE A 16 22.51 4.92 -3.74
CA PHE A 16 21.27 4.17 -3.64
C PHE A 16 20.39 4.43 -4.86
N VAL A 17 19.61 3.43 -5.24
CA VAL A 17 18.60 3.47 -6.29
C VAL A 17 17.23 3.29 -5.65
N THR A 18 16.31 4.19 -5.98
CA THR A 18 14.92 4.14 -5.51
C THR A 18 13.96 4.48 -6.63
N HIS A 19 12.68 4.22 -6.40
CA HIS A 19 11.59 4.66 -7.24
C HIS A 19 10.43 5.14 -6.37
N ASN A 20 9.74 6.18 -6.82
CA ASN A 20 8.53 6.71 -6.19
C ASN A 20 7.29 6.05 -6.81
N PHE A 21 6.75 5.05 -6.11
CA PHE A 21 5.51 4.39 -6.48
C PHE A 21 4.29 5.25 -6.14
N MET A 22 3.12 4.89 -6.67
CA MET A 22 1.85 5.56 -6.39
C MET A 22 0.92 4.64 -5.59
N GLY A 23 0.07 5.22 -4.74
CA GLY A 23 -0.90 4.44 -3.97
C GLY A 23 -1.95 3.75 -4.86
N ASP A 24 -2.36 2.52 -4.52
CA ASP A 24 -3.37 1.71 -5.23
C ASP A 24 -3.14 1.66 -6.76
N PHE A 25 -1.89 1.53 -7.23
CA PHE A 25 -1.54 1.73 -8.65
C PHE A 25 -1.50 0.43 -9.47
N GLU A 26 -2.36 0.34 -10.48
CA GLU A 26 -2.68 -0.92 -11.17
C GLU A 26 -1.57 -1.47 -12.05
N THR A 27 -0.91 -0.61 -12.81
CA THR A 27 -0.20 -1.09 -14.00
C THR A 27 1.25 -1.53 -13.75
N LEU A 28 1.71 -1.50 -12.50
CA LEU A 28 3.10 -1.78 -12.16
C LEU A 28 3.19 -2.66 -10.91
N ASP A 29 3.80 -3.83 -11.07
CA ASP A 29 4.13 -4.72 -9.96
C ASP A 29 5.33 -4.17 -9.17
N MET A 30 5.05 -3.66 -7.98
CA MET A 30 6.05 -3.06 -7.11
C MET A 30 7.03 -4.10 -6.54
N HIS A 31 6.57 -5.33 -6.24
CA HIS A 31 7.45 -6.40 -5.76
C HIS A 31 8.48 -6.78 -6.82
N LYS A 32 8.09 -6.86 -8.09
CA LYS A 32 9.03 -7.19 -9.18
C LYS A 32 10.01 -6.05 -9.46
N VAL A 33 9.56 -4.79 -9.43
CA VAL A 33 10.42 -3.62 -9.70
C VAL A 33 11.41 -3.37 -8.56
N SER A 34 11.00 -3.59 -7.32
CA SER A 34 11.81 -3.35 -6.12
C SER A 34 13.03 -4.27 -6.00
N ASN A 35 13.02 -5.46 -6.62
CA ASN A 35 14.19 -6.34 -6.70
C ASN A 35 15.46 -5.68 -7.29
N ASP A 36 15.28 -4.61 -8.07
CA ASP A 36 16.39 -3.84 -8.66
C ASP A 36 16.71 -2.56 -7.87
N LEU A 37 16.03 -2.28 -6.75
CA LEU A 37 16.15 -1.06 -5.93
C LEU A 37 16.87 -1.33 -4.60
N ASP A 38 17.38 -0.29 -3.95
CA ASP A 38 17.99 -0.37 -2.62
C ASP A 38 17.02 0.10 -1.51
N LEU A 39 16.05 0.97 -1.87
CA LEU A 39 14.95 1.38 -1.00
C LEU A 39 13.66 1.65 -1.81
N VAL A 40 12.52 1.35 -1.20
CA VAL A 40 11.20 1.65 -1.77
C VAL A 40 10.73 3.02 -1.30
N SER A 41 10.12 3.79 -2.19
CA SER A 41 9.47 5.04 -1.82
C SER A 41 8.14 5.20 -2.53
N TRP A 42 7.26 6.06 -2.01
CA TRP A 42 5.98 6.32 -2.68
C TRP A 42 5.46 7.73 -2.42
N ASP A 43 4.43 8.08 -3.18
CA ASP A 43 3.83 9.41 -3.21
C ASP A 43 2.45 9.39 -2.54
N SER A 44 2.31 10.12 -1.42
CA SER A 44 1.12 10.13 -0.56
C SER A 44 0.34 11.44 -0.68
N TYR A 45 -0.88 11.32 -1.22
CA TYR A 45 -1.83 12.42 -1.37
C TYR A 45 -3.21 12.07 -0.78
N PRO A 46 -3.35 12.03 0.55
CA PRO A 46 -4.49 11.43 1.23
C PRO A 46 -5.85 12.03 0.83
N THR A 47 -5.95 13.36 0.69
CA THR A 47 -7.25 13.98 0.37
C THR A 47 -7.64 13.81 -1.10
N GLY A 48 -6.66 13.52 -1.98
CA GLY A 48 -6.93 13.23 -3.38
C GLY A 48 -7.28 11.76 -3.60
N PHE A 49 -6.51 10.83 -3.01
CA PHE A 49 -6.73 9.39 -3.21
C PHE A 49 -8.07 8.91 -2.65
N VAL A 50 -8.56 9.53 -1.58
CA VAL A 50 -9.88 9.19 -1.03
C VAL A 50 -11.03 9.55 -1.99
N GLN A 51 -10.79 10.35 -3.03
CA GLN A 51 -11.75 10.70 -4.08
C GLN A 51 -11.59 9.86 -5.36
N ASP A 52 -10.38 9.39 -5.66
CA ASP A 52 -10.03 8.77 -6.96
C ASP A 52 -9.87 7.25 -6.86
N ARG A 53 -9.52 6.72 -5.69
CA ARG A 53 -9.15 5.31 -5.49
C ARG A 53 -10.15 4.52 -4.66
N ARG A 54 -11.35 5.07 -4.47
CA ARG A 54 -12.46 4.45 -3.72
C ARG A 54 -13.76 4.68 -4.46
N ALA A 55 -14.67 3.70 -4.39
CA ALA A 55 -16.00 3.81 -4.99
C ALA A 55 -16.97 4.65 -4.15
N ALA A 56 -16.76 4.71 -2.83
CA ALA A 56 -17.62 5.43 -1.91
C ALA A 56 -17.29 6.93 -1.89
N ASP A 57 -18.32 7.77 -1.83
CA ASP A 57 -18.13 9.22 -1.67
C ASP A 57 -17.43 9.52 -0.33
N PRO A 58 -16.37 10.33 -0.33
CA PRO A 58 -15.66 10.68 0.90
C PRO A 58 -16.50 11.63 1.76
N SER A 59 -16.44 11.42 3.06
CA SER A 59 -16.92 12.36 4.06
C SER A 59 -16.11 13.67 4.06
N MET A 60 -16.62 14.71 4.72
CA MET A 60 -15.90 15.98 4.83
C MET A 60 -14.60 15.88 5.64
N ASP A 61 -14.49 14.91 6.55
CA ASP A 61 -13.27 14.68 7.32
C ASP A 61 -12.24 13.97 6.44
N GLU A 62 -12.66 12.96 5.68
CA GLU A 62 -11.84 12.29 4.66
C GLU A 62 -11.34 13.28 3.59
N LEU A 63 -12.20 14.19 3.12
CA LEU A 63 -11.79 15.24 2.18
C LEU A 63 -10.72 16.19 2.74
N ARG A 64 -10.50 16.20 4.05
CA ARG A 64 -9.54 17.08 4.73
C ARG A 64 -8.35 16.36 5.37
N ALA A 65 -8.45 15.04 5.59
CA ALA A 65 -7.41 14.24 6.23
C ALA A 65 -7.04 12.97 5.45
N GLY A 66 -7.86 12.56 4.49
CA GLY A 66 -7.80 11.25 3.82
C GLY A 66 -8.38 10.12 4.66
N ASP A 67 -8.29 8.90 4.12
CA ASP A 67 -8.60 7.67 4.84
C ASP A 67 -7.30 7.11 5.44
N PRO A 68 -7.18 7.01 6.79
CA PRO A 68 -5.97 6.54 7.44
C PRO A 68 -5.60 5.11 7.02
N ASP A 69 -6.59 4.27 6.69
CA ASP A 69 -6.36 2.88 6.36
C ASP A 69 -5.95 2.69 4.89
N GLN A 70 -6.40 3.57 3.99
CA GLN A 70 -5.87 3.60 2.62
C GLN A 70 -4.40 4.01 2.61
N VAL A 71 -4.06 5.07 3.35
CA VAL A 71 -2.68 5.57 3.43
C VAL A 71 -1.79 4.57 4.17
N GLY A 72 -2.27 4.05 5.31
CA GLY A 72 -1.56 3.05 6.11
C GLY A 72 -1.26 1.76 5.34
N LEU A 73 -2.24 1.24 4.58
CA LEU A 73 -2.02 0.03 3.78
C LEU A 73 -0.90 0.23 2.75
N ASN A 74 -0.85 1.39 2.09
CA ASN A 74 0.21 1.71 1.14
C ASN A 74 1.58 1.92 1.82
N HIS A 75 1.61 2.46 3.05
CA HIS A 75 2.83 2.48 3.87
C HIS A 75 3.32 1.06 4.19
N ASP A 76 2.44 0.19 4.66
CA ASP A 76 2.77 -1.18 5.04
C ASP A 76 3.22 -2.02 3.83
N LEU A 77 2.59 -1.82 2.68
CA LEU A 77 3.00 -2.40 1.40
C LEU A 77 4.42 -1.94 0.99
N CYS A 78 4.73 -0.65 1.13
CA CYS A 78 6.08 -0.14 0.84
C CYS A 78 7.13 -0.70 1.79
N ARG A 79 6.84 -0.72 3.10
CA ARG A 79 7.76 -1.24 4.14
C ARG A 79 8.11 -2.70 3.89
N ALA A 80 7.09 -3.55 3.73
CA ALA A 80 7.26 -4.99 3.66
C ALA A 80 7.87 -5.47 2.33
N THR A 81 7.85 -4.65 1.28
CA THR A 81 8.40 -5.01 -0.03
C THR A 81 9.92 -5.13 -0.06
N ASN A 82 10.64 -4.42 0.81
CA ASN A 82 12.11 -4.44 0.85
C ASN A 82 12.67 -4.86 2.21
N ASP A 83 11.81 -5.31 3.14
CA ASP A 83 12.14 -5.61 4.54
C ASP A 83 13.05 -4.54 5.18
N ALA A 84 12.74 -3.29 4.88
CA ALA A 84 13.56 -2.13 5.21
C ALA A 84 12.66 -0.89 5.34
N PRO A 85 13.13 0.15 6.05
CA PRO A 85 12.43 1.43 6.07
C PRO A 85 12.22 1.98 4.66
N PHE A 86 11.06 2.58 4.44
CA PHE A 86 10.67 3.16 3.15
C PHE A 86 10.65 4.69 3.25
N TRP A 87 10.58 5.37 2.11
CA TRP A 87 10.41 6.83 2.09
C TRP A 87 9.04 7.24 1.56
N VAL A 88 8.50 8.33 2.08
CA VAL A 88 7.46 9.09 1.38
C VAL A 88 8.18 10.14 0.55
N MET A 89 8.37 9.89 -0.75
CA MET A 89 9.14 10.76 -1.64
C MET A 89 8.36 12.02 -2.00
N GLU A 90 7.03 11.92 -2.09
CA GLU A 90 6.15 13.06 -2.23
C GLU A 90 5.03 13.01 -1.18
N GLN A 91 5.05 13.93 -0.23
CA GLN A 91 3.99 14.15 0.73
C GLN A 91 3.19 15.40 0.36
N GLN A 92 1.87 15.27 0.34
CA GLN A 92 0.94 16.38 0.12
C GLN A 92 1.19 17.55 1.09
N PRO A 93 1.40 18.80 0.62
CA PRO A 93 1.72 19.95 1.46
C PRO A 93 0.53 20.91 1.68
N GLY A 94 -0.63 20.64 1.08
CA GLY A 94 -1.78 21.55 1.01
C GLY A 94 -2.80 21.12 -0.05
N ASP A 95 -3.49 22.09 -0.67
CA ASP A 95 -4.36 21.82 -1.82
C ASP A 95 -3.57 21.34 -3.05
N VAL A 96 -4.17 20.44 -3.84
CA VAL A 96 -3.62 19.84 -5.06
C VAL A 96 -4.58 20.01 -6.23
N ASN A 97 -4.13 19.75 -7.46
CA ASN A 97 -4.84 20.12 -8.68
C ASN A 97 -5.61 19.01 -9.39
N TRP A 98 -5.32 17.75 -9.11
CA TRP A 98 -5.82 16.61 -9.88
C TRP A 98 -7.12 15.94 -9.37
N PRO A 99 -7.47 15.92 -8.07
CA PRO A 99 -8.71 15.28 -7.66
C PRO A 99 -9.93 16.14 -8.09
N PRO A 100 -11.13 15.55 -8.22
CA PRO A 100 -12.32 16.27 -8.67
C PRO A 100 -12.63 17.53 -7.85
N SER A 101 -12.37 17.47 -6.55
CA SER A 101 -12.45 18.61 -5.64
C SER A 101 -11.22 18.67 -4.74
N CYS A 102 -10.81 19.86 -4.34
CA CYS A 102 -9.71 20.02 -3.38
C CYS A 102 -10.05 21.06 -2.31
N PRO A 103 -10.85 20.70 -1.31
CA PRO A 103 -10.95 21.54 -0.11
C PRO A 103 -9.59 21.60 0.57
N GLN A 104 -9.37 22.68 1.31
CA GLN A 104 -8.17 22.82 2.12
C GLN A 104 -8.10 21.67 3.14
N PRO A 105 -6.94 21.00 3.28
CA PRO A 105 -6.73 20.01 4.34
C PRO A 105 -7.06 20.55 5.74
N GLY A 106 -7.28 19.65 6.70
CA GLY A 106 -7.48 20.02 8.10
C GLY A 106 -6.26 20.76 8.67
N ASP A 107 -6.45 21.59 9.68
CA ASP A 107 -5.31 22.21 10.38
C ASP A 107 -4.48 21.11 11.06
N GLY A 108 -3.17 21.08 10.77
CA GLY A 108 -2.28 20.03 11.27
C GLY A 108 -2.25 18.76 10.41
N ALA A 109 -2.93 18.71 9.26
CA ALA A 109 -2.96 17.53 8.40
C ALA A 109 -1.57 17.10 7.91
N MET A 110 -0.70 18.04 7.54
CA MET A 110 0.65 17.73 7.05
C MET A 110 1.54 17.20 8.16
N ARG A 111 1.36 17.70 9.39
CA ARG A 111 2.00 17.15 10.60
C ARG A 111 1.47 15.75 10.91
N LEU A 112 0.15 15.55 10.84
CA LEU A 112 -0.49 14.25 11.04
C LEU A 112 0.07 13.21 10.06
N TRP A 113 0.14 13.52 8.77
CA TRP A 113 0.62 12.58 7.75
C TRP A 113 2.10 12.24 7.92
N ALA A 114 2.95 13.20 8.31
CA ALA A 114 4.35 12.90 8.63
C ALA A 114 4.48 11.94 9.81
N HIS A 115 3.76 12.19 10.90
CA HIS A 115 3.74 11.27 12.06
C HIS A 115 3.13 9.91 11.71
N HIS A 116 2.11 9.88 10.85
CA HIS A 116 1.49 8.64 10.37
C HIS A 116 2.49 7.81 9.57
N ALA A 117 3.19 8.42 8.62
CA ALA A 117 4.23 7.76 7.84
C ALA A 117 5.36 7.21 8.72
N VAL A 118 5.89 8.02 9.64
CA VAL A 118 6.95 7.58 10.58
C VAL A 118 6.44 6.46 11.49
N GLY A 119 5.19 6.55 11.98
CA GLY A 119 4.57 5.49 12.79
C GLY A 119 4.36 4.16 12.04
N HIS A 120 4.40 4.20 10.71
CA HIS A 120 4.42 3.04 9.83
C HIS A 120 5.85 2.65 9.38
N GLY A 121 6.91 3.31 9.88
CA GLY A 121 8.30 2.96 9.56
C GLY A 121 8.90 3.72 8.38
N ALA A 122 8.36 4.89 8.03
CA ALA A 122 9.02 5.79 7.09
C ALA A 122 10.21 6.51 7.74
N ASP A 123 11.40 6.36 7.18
CA ASP A 123 12.61 7.05 7.68
C ASP A 123 12.80 8.45 7.06
N ALA A 124 12.06 8.75 5.98
CA ALA A 124 12.03 10.08 5.40
C ALA A 124 10.64 10.42 4.86
N VAL A 125 10.22 11.67 5.10
CA VAL A 125 8.99 12.26 4.55
C VAL A 125 9.36 13.54 3.83
N LEU A 126 9.28 13.52 2.50
CA LEU A 126 9.68 14.61 1.62
C LEU A 126 8.44 15.27 1.03
N TYR A 127 8.24 16.56 1.31
CA TYR A 127 7.05 17.27 0.81
C TYR A 127 7.21 17.73 -0.64
N PHE A 128 6.26 17.34 -1.49
CA PHE A 128 6.17 17.83 -2.86
C PHE A 128 5.19 18.99 -2.94
N ARG A 129 5.60 20.24 -3.14
CA ARG A 129 6.92 20.75 -3.51
C ARG A 129 7.32 21.91 -2.62
N TRP A 130 8.54 22.41 -2.78
CA TRP A 130 9.01 23.54 -1.99
C TRP A 130 8.12 24.79 -2.13
N ARG A 131 7.81 25.22 -3.36
CA ARG A 131 7.00 26.41 -3.64
C ARG A 131 5.98 26.11 -4.73
N ARG A 132 4.74 26.57 -4.54
CA ARG A 132 3.69 26.51 -5.58
C ARG A 132 4.26 26.99 -6.91
N CYS A 133 4.15 26.16 -7.94
CA CYS A 133 4.69 26.48 -9.26
C CYS A 133 3.88 27.62 -9.88
N LEU A 134 4.55 28.61 -10.46
CA LEU A 134 3.89 29.69 -11.21
C LEU A 134 3.59 29.29 -12.66
N GLU A 135 4.00 28.09 -13.06
CA GLU A 135 4.04 27.64 -14.45
C GLU A 135 3.49 26.22 -14.59
N GLY A 136 3.14 25.85 -15.82
CA GLY A 136 2.73 24.50 -16.18
C GLY A 136 1.35 24.12 -15.67
N GLN A 137 1.10 22.82 -15.69
CA GLN A 137 -0.20 22.21 -15.44
C GLN A 137 -0.57 22.17 -13.94
N GLU A 138 0.42 22.35 -13.05
CA GLU A 138 0.30 22.19 -11.61
C GLU A 138 0.26 23.52 -10.85
N GLN A 139 -0.17 24.62 -11.48
CA GLN A 139 -0.30 25.93 -10.80
C GLN A 139 -1.27 25.89 -9.60
N TYR A 140 -2.22 24.95 -9.63
CA TYR A 140 -3.18 24.69 -8.56
C TYR A 140 -2.64 23.71 -7.50
N HIS A 141 -1.40 23.23 -7.63
CA HIS A 141 -0.73 22.40 -6.62
C HIS A 141 0.05 23.28 -5.63
N ALA A 142 -0.32 23.22 -4.35
CA ALA A 142 0.38 23.92 -3.29
C ALA A 142 1.83 23.46 -3.16
N GLY A 143 2.63 24.28 -2.47
CA GLY A 143 3.91 23.88 -1.94
C GLY A 143 4.01 24.30 -0.47
N LEU A 144 5.14 24.02 0.16
CA LEU A 144 5.43 24.54 1.50
C LEU A 144 5.42 26.08 1.52
N MET A 145 5.77 26.71 0.40
CA MET A 145 5.78 28.15 0.19
C MET A 145 4.71 28.57 -0.82
N LYS A 146 4.10 29.75 -0.59
CA LYS A 146 3.14 30.39 -1.47
C LYS A 146 3.80 30.94 -2.74
N GLN A 147 2.95 31.34 -3.69
CA GLN A 147 3.36 31.92 -4.96
C GLN A 147 4.20 33.20 -4.82
N ASP A 148 4.05 33.97 -3.75
CA ASP A 148 4.85 35.19 -3.48
C ASP A 148 6.15 34.91 -2.69
N GLY A 149 6.37 33.66 -2.27
CA GLY A 149 7.54 33.24 -1.50
C GLY A 149 7.36 33.35 0.01
N SER A 150 6.18 33.74 0.50
CA SER A 150 5.85 33.63 1.93
C SER A 150 5.57 32.17 2.32
N PRO A 151 5.82 31.77 3.58
CA PRO A 151 5.47 30.42 4.06
C PRO A 151 3.97 30.14 3.92
N ASP A 152 3.64 28.93 3.49
CA ASP A 152 2.28 28.40 3.55
C ASP A 152 2.08 27.52 4.80
N ARG A 153 0.86 27.01 4.98
CA ARG A 153 0.53 26.13 6.12
C ARG A 153 1.44 24.91 6.22
N GLY A 154 1.76 24.28 5.09
CA GLY A 154 2.62 23.10 5.02
C GLY A 154 4.01 23.34 5.60
N TYR A 155 4.59 24.53 5.43
CA TYR A 155 5.90 24.86 6.01
C TYR A 155 5.89 24.82 7.53
N ASN A 156 4.89 25.45 8.16
CA ASN A 156 4.81 25.51 9.62
C ASN A 156 4.53 24.13 10.23
N GLU A 157 3.68 23.34 9.58
CA GLU A 157 3.35 21.99 10.03
C GLU A 157 4.51 21.01 9.83
N ALA A 158 5.21 21.06 8.69
CA ALA A 158 6.41 20.28 8.43
C ALA A 158 7.53 20.64 9.42
N LYS A 159 7.70 21.93 9.73
CA LYS A 159 8.66 22.38 10.76
C LYS A 159 8.31 21.80 12.14
N ALA A 160 7.05 21.85 12.54
CA ALA A 160 6.61 21.30 13.82
C ALA A 160 6.82 19.77 13.88
N ALA A 161 6.45 19.05 12.81
CA ALA A 161 6.69 17.61 12.72
C ALA A 161 8.19 17.28 12.82
N ALA A 162 9.05 18.00 12.10
CA ALA A 162 10.50 17.80 12.17
C ALA A 162 11.05 18.03 13.58
N GLU A 163 10.61 19.07 14.29
CA GLU A 163 11.03 19.31 15.68
C GLU A 163 10.60 18.18 16.61
N GLU A 164 9.39 17.66 16.47
CA GLU A 164 8.85 16.59 17.32
C GLU A 164 9.49 15.23 17.03
N LEU A 165 9.67 14.89 15.75
CA LEU A 165 10.21 13.61 15.30
C LEU A 165 11.70 13.45 15.63
N THR A 166 12.46 14.53 15.87
CA THR A 166 13.85 14.42 16.36
C THR A 166 13.99 13.73 17.72
N THR A 167 12.89 13.62 18.47
CA THR A 167 12.87 12.97 19.80
C THR A 167 12.29 11.56 19.78
N VAL A 168 11.83 11.10 18.62
CA VAL A 168 11.27 9.76 18.43
C VAL A 168 12.38 8.84 17.97
N ASP A 169 12.55 7.71 18.66
CA ASP A 169 13.43 6.64 18.19
C ASP A 169 12.67 5.83 17.13
N VAL A 170 13.16 5.85 15.90
CA VAL A 170 12.52 5.19 14.75
C VAL A 170 13.28 3.90 14.51
N ASP A 171 12.89 2.85 15.23
CA ASP A 171 13.35 1.48 14.97
C ASP A 171 12.44 0.80 13.94
N HIS A 172 12.88 -0.37 13.45
CA HIS A 172 12.07 -1.22 12.58
C HIS A 172 10.71 -1.54 13.22
N VAL A 173 9.64 -1.50 12.42
CA VAL A 173 8.27 -1.79 12.87
C VAL A 173 8.00 -3.28 12.72
N ASP A 174 8.01 -4.01 13.84
CA ASP A 174 7.63 -5.41 13.86
C ASP A 174 6.10 -5.58 13.74
N ALA A 175 5.65 -6.37 12.77
CA ALA A 175 4.25 -6.77 12.61
C ALA A 175 4.08 -8.26 12.89
N SER A 176 3.12 -8.63 13.75
CA SER A 176 2.81 -10.04 14.02
C SER A 176 1.78 -10.64 13.05
N VAL A 177 1.23 -9.83 12.14
CA VAL A 177 0.22 -10.25 11.17
C VAL A 177 0.65 -9.84 9.76
N ALA A 178 0.64 -10.80 8.85
CA ALA A 178 0.80 -10.57 7.42
C ALA A 178 -0.56 -10.54 6.70
N LEU A 179 -0.71 -9.60 5.77
CA LEU A 179 -1.82 -9.50 4.84
C LEU A 179 -1.27 -9.75 3.43
N LEU A 180 -1.70 -10.84 2.79
CA LEU A 180 -1.17 -11.22 1.49
C LEU A 180 -1.73 -10.33 0.38
N HIS A 181 -0.83 -9.77 -0.41
CA HIS A 181 -1.12 -9.00 -1.62
C HIS A 181 -0.22 -9.47 -2.76
N ASP A 182 -0.82 -9.61 -3.94
CA ASP A 182 -0.07 -9.84 -5.17
C ASP A 182 -0.80 -9.16 -6.34
N TYR A 183 0.00 -8.59 -7.24
CA TYR A 183 -0.46 -7.91 -8.43
C TYR A 183 -1.08 -8.87 -9.44
N ASP A 184 -0.55 -10.10 -9.59
CA ASP A 184 -1.12 -11.08 -10.52
C ASP A 184 -2.54 -11.50 -10.06
N ASN A 185 -2.75 -11.64 -8.75
CA ASN A 185 -4.06 -11.81 -8.12
C ASN A 185 -5.00 -10.63 -8.39
N TRP A 186 -4.53 -9.40 -8.18
CA TRP A 186 -5.32 -8.20 -8.46
C TRP A 186 -5.72 -8.13 -9.94
N TRP A 187 -4.79 -8.31 -10.87
CA TRP A 187 -5.06 -8.26 -12.30
C TRP A 187 -6.03 -9.35 -12.75
N ALA A 188 -5.87 -10.58 -12.26
CA ALA A 188 -6.77 -11.67 -12.62
C ALA A 188 -8.21 -11.43 -12.14
N ILE A 189 -8.37 -10.86 -10.94
CA ILE A 189 -9.67 -10.43 -10.41
C ILE A 189 -10.21 -9.24 -11.21
N GLY A 190 -9.38 -8.24 -11.54
CA GLY A 190 -9.78 -7.05 -12.30
C GLY A 190 -10.29 -7.36 -13.71
N VAL A 191 -9.73 -8.40 -14.36
CA VAL A 191 -10.23 -8.88 -15.66
C VAL A 191 -11.61 -9.55 -15.54
N GLN A 192 -11.92 -10.16 -14.39
CA GLN A 192 -13.19 -10.87 -14.15
C GLN A 192 -13.73 -10.56 -12.75
N PRO A 193 -14.20 -9.32 -12.49
CA PRO A 193 -14.65 -8.92 -11.15
C PRO A 193 -15.92 -9.65 -10.74
N HIS A 194 -16.74 -10.08 -11.71
CA HIS A 194 -17.99 -10.84 -11.55
C HIS A 194 -19.12 -10.10 -10.82
N ALA A 195 -18.84 -8.98 -10.15
CA ALA A 195 -19.80 -8.01 -9.67
C ALA A 195 -19.27 -6.58 -9.94
N PRO A 196 -20.12 -5.62 -10.33
CA PRO A 196 -19.67 -4.25 -10.63
C PRO A 196 -19.12 -3.50 -9.41
N GLU A 197 -19.53 -3.89 -8.20
CA GLU A 197 -19.08 -3.32 -6.93
C GLU A 197 -17.88 -4.05 -6.31
N PHE A 198 -17.45 -5.19 -6.87
CA PHE A 198 -16.29 -5.89 -6.36
C PHE A 198 -15.01 -5.17 -6.77
N ASP A 199 -14.35 -4.56 -5.79
CA ASP A 199 -13.05 -3.93 -5.94
C ASP A 199 -12.00 -4.68 -5.08
N TYR A 200 -10.85 -4.97 -5.69
CA TYR A 200 -9.79 -5.73 -5.04
C TYR A 200 -9.21 -4.99 -3.82
N TRP A 201 -8.97 -3.68 -3.94
CA TRP A 201 -8.37 -2.90 -2.86
C TRP A 201 -9.34 -2.67 -1.71
N GLU A 202 -10.62 -2.41 -1.98
CA GLU A 202 -11.63 -2.33 -0.91
C GLU A 202 -11.81 -3.69 -0.22
N HIS A 203 -11.71 -4.80 -0.95
CA HIS A 203 -11.73 -6.13 -0.35
C HIS A 203 -10.52 -6.36 0.55
N LEU A 204 -9.30 -5.99 0.11
CA LEU A 204 -8.09 -6.04 0.93
C LEU A 204 -8.23 -5.14 2.18
N ARG A 205 -8.72 -3.91 1.99
CA ARG A 205 -8.96 -2.92 3.05
C ARG A 205 -10.00 -3.37 4.07
N CYS A 206 -10.98 -4.19 3.69
CA CYS A 206 -11.97 -4.73 4.62
C CYS A 206 -11.29 -5.48 5.79
N TYR A 207 -10.30 -6.32 5.49
CA TYR A 207 -9.54 -7.05 6.51
C TYR A 207 -8.56 -6.14 7.24
N TYR A 208 -7.82 -5.32 6.48
CA TYR A 208 -6.82 -4.40 7.03
C TYR A 208 -7.42 -3.42 8.05
N ARG A 209 -8.56 -2.79 7.74
CA ARG A 209 -9.29 -1.86 8.64
C ARG A 209 -9.64 -2.52 9.98
N VAL A 210 -10.04 -3.80 9.97
CA VAL A 210 -10.37 -4.53 11.21
C VAL A 210 -9.12 -4.77 12.07
N LEU A 211 -7.99 -5.11 11.45
CA LEU A 211 -6.71 -5.28 12.15
C LEU A 211 -6.24 -3.95 12.75
N ARG A 212 -6.23 -2.87 11.95
CA ARG A 212 -5.83 -1.53 12.40
C ARG A 212 -6.73 -0.97 13.49
N ALA A 213 -8.05 -1.19 13.40
CA ALA A 213 -9.00 -0.79 14.45
C ALA A 213 -8.76 -1.50 15.80
N ARG A 214 -7.99 -2.60 15.81
CA ARG A 214 -7.54 -3.29 17.03
C ARG A 214 -6.13 -2.90 17.47
N GLY A 215 -5.49 -1.96 16.78
CA GLY A 215 -4.14 -1.49 17.09
C GLY A 215 -3.03 -2.44 16.67
N VAL A 216 -3.30 -3.35 15.72
CA VAL A 216 -2.33 -4.33 15.22
C VAL A 216 -1.46 -3.69 14.13
N GLN A 217 -0.15 -3.88 14.19
CA GLN A 217 0.76 -3.60 13.07
C GLN A 217 0.66 -4.75 12.06
N VAL A 218 0.59 -4.40 10.78
CA VAL A 218 0.34 -5.34 9.69
C VAL A 218 1.41 -5.15 8.64
N ASP A 219 2.01 -6.24 8.18
CA ASP A 219 2.82 -6.22 6.95
C ASP A 219 1.97 -6.65 5.76
N VAL A 220 2.15 -5.97 4.63
CA VAL A 220 1.48 -6.34 3.37
C VAL A 220 2.51 -6.97 2.45
N VAL A 221 2.50 -8.30 2.39
CA VAL A 221 3.58 -9.10 1.77
C VAL A 221 3.11 -9.88 0.55
N HIS A 222 4.06 -10.20 -0.33
CA HIS A 222 3.84 -11.15 -1.41
C HIS A 222 3.52 -12.55 -0.86
N PRO A 223 2.65 -13.36 -1.50
CA PRO A 223 2.31 -14.71 -1.03
C PRO A 223 3.50 -15.66 -0.87
N ASP A 224 4.58 -15.44 -1.64
CA ASP A 224 5.82 -16.23 -1.58
C ASP A 224 6.81 -15.74 -0.52
N ALA A 225 6.48 -14.70 0.25
CA ALA A 225 7.35 -14.23 1.32
C ALA A 225 7.50 -15.30 2.42
N PRO A 226 8.65 -15.34 3.14
CA PRO A 226 8.77 -16.12 4.37
C PRO A 226 7.68 -15.73 5.37
N LEU A 227 7.08 -16.71 6.05
CA LEU A 227 5.95 -16.49 6.96
C LEU A 227 6.26 -16.86 8.42
N ASP A 228 7.48 -17.35 8.69
CA ASP A 228 7.87 -17.95 9.97
C ASP A 228 7.79 -16.96 11.15
N ASP A 229 7.88 -15.65 10.88
CA ASP A 229 7.86 -14.59 11.89
C ASP A 229 6.44 -14.07 12.20
N TYR A 230 5.42 -14.52 11.47
CA TYR A 230 4.04 -14.07 11.68
C TYR A 230 3.24 -15.03 12.57
N GLU A 231 2.46 -14.48 13.49
CA GLU A 231 1.49 -15.26 14.29
C GLU A 231 0.24 -15.60 13.47
N ALA A 232 -0.14 -14.72 12.55
CA ALA A 232 -1.29 -14.91 11.67
C ALA A 232 -1.04 -14.35 10.26
N VAL A 233 -1.62 -15.01 9.27
CA VAL A 233 -1.62 -14.60 7.87
C VAL A 233 -3.06 -14.49 7.39
N VAL A 234 -3.38 -13.38 6.75
CA VAL A 234 -4.68 -13.15 6.12
C VAL A 234 -4.49 -13.11 4.61
N ALA A 235 -5.24 -13.94 3.89
CA ALA A 235 -5.22 -14.05 2.43
C ALA A 235 -6.58 -13.64 1.86
N PRO A 236 -6.89 -12.34 1.70
CA PRO A 236 -8.24 -11.86 1.38
C PRO A 236 -8.82 -12.41 0.08
N GLY A 237 -7.99 -12.50 -0.96
CA GLY A 237 -8.40 -12.91 -2.31
C GLY A 237 -7.24 -13.50 -3.09
N LEU A 238 -6.63 -14.56 -2.54
CA LEU A 238 -5.51 -15.29 -3.14
C LEU A 238 -6.01 -16.16 -4.30
N HIS A 239 -6.47 -15.51 -5.36
CA HIS A 239 -7.16 -16.07 -6.51
C HIS A 239 -6.36 -17.11 -7.30
N LEU A 240 -5.07 -16.83 -7.50
CA LEU A 240 -4.11 -17.64 -8.23
C LEU A 240 -3.28 -18.47 -7.23
N VAL A 241 -3.43 -19.78 -7.26
CA VAL A 241 -2.72 -20.69 -6.34
C VAL A 241 -2.28 -21.93 -7.11
N ASP A 242 -1.03 -22.33 -6.93
CA ASP A 242 -0.55 -23.65 -7.33
C ASP A 242 -0.28 -24.54 -6.11
N THR A 243 0.28 -25.72 -6.34
CA THR A 243 0.59 -26.65 -5.25
C THR A 243 1.72 -26.14 -4.36
N GLU A 244 2.71 -25.43 -4.92
CA GLU A 244 3.84 -24.92 -4.17
C GLU A 244 3.41 -23.86 -3.15
N LEU A 245 2.59 -22.89 -3.58
CA LEU A 245 2.03 -21.89 -2.67
C LEU A 245 1.07 -22.51 -1.63
N ALA A 246 0.30 -23.54 -2.01
CA ALA A 246 -0.55 -24.25 -1.06
C ALA A 246 0.27 -25.03 -0.01
N ASP A 247 1.38 -25.65 -0.41
CA ASP A 247 2.30 -26.35 0.49
C ASP A 247 3.00 -25.36 1.44
N HIS A 248 3.41 -24.19 0.95
CA HIS A 248 3.98 -23.10 1.76
C HIS A 248 3.03 -22.64 2.86
N LEU A 249 1.77 -22.38 2.51
CA LEU A 249 0.72 -21.99 3.47
C LEU A 249 0.36 -23.12 4.44
N THR A 250 0.40 -24.37 3.97
CA THR A 250 0.19 -25.54 4.83
C THR A 250 1.29 -25.67 5.87
N LEU A 251 2.55 -25.51 5.45
CA LEU A 251 3.70 -25.54 6.35
C LEU A 251 3.60 -24.47 7.45
N PHE A 252 3.23 -23.25 7.09
CA PHE A 252 2.98 -22.16 8.05
C PHE A 252 1.97 -22.56 9.13
N VAL A 253 0.84 -23.17 8.73
CA VAL A 253 -0.20 -23.64 9.67
C VAL A 253 0.28 -24.82 10.51
N GLU A 254 1.01 -25.78 9.92
CA GLU A 254 1.58 -26.92 10.64
C GLU A 254 2.62 -26.52 11.70
N GLN A 255 3.32 -25.40 11.47
CA GLN A 255 4.26 -24.81 12.42
C GLN A 255 3.59 -23.98 13.52
N GLY A 256 2.27 -23.81 13.47
CA GLY A 256 1.46 -23.17 14.51
C GLY A 256 0.89 -21.80 14.16
N GLY A 257 1.16 -21.29 12.94
CA GLY A 257 0.58 -20.06 12.42
C GLY A 257 -0.93 -20.17 12.17
N GLN A 258 -1.64 -19.04 12.21
CA GLN A 258 -3.06 -18.99 11.91
C GLN A 258 -3.33 -18.39 10.53
N LEU A 259 -3.96 -19.16 9.64
CA LEU A 259 -4.31 -18.68 8.29
C LEU A 259 -5.81 -18.38 8.17
N LEU A 260 -6.13 -17.16 7.72
CA LEU A 260 -7.47 -16.77 7.29
C LEU A 260 -7.52 -16.67 5.76
N VAL A 261 -8.20 -17.62 5.12
CA VAL A 261 -8.41 -17.62 3.67
C VAL A 261 -9.74 -16.92 3.34
N GLY A 262 -9.66 -15.84 2.56
CA GLY A 262 -10.81 -15.08 2.12
C GLY A 262 -11.45 -15.62 0.84
N ALA A 263 -12.59 -15.01 0.47
CA ALA A 263 -13.36 -15.43 -0.68
C ALA A 263 -12.56 -15.34 -1.99
N ARG A 264 -12.93 -16.18 -2.97
CA ARG A 264 -12.30 -16.28 -4.30
C ARG A 264 -10.84 -16.77 -4.31
N SER A 265 -10.33 -17.25 -3.18
CA SER A 265 -8.99 -17.84 -3.11
C SER A 265 -8.95 -19.24 -3.74
N GLY A 266 -7.82 -19.59 -4.39
CA GLY A 266 -7.59 -20.90 -4.99
C GLY A 266 -8.56 -21.29 -6.12
N VAL A 267 -9.10 -20.29 -6.82
CA VAL A 267 -10.05 -20.53 -7.93
C VAL A 267 -9.31 -20.88 -9.20
N LYS A 268 -8.10 -20.34 -9.40
CA LYS A 268 -7.34 -20.50 -10.63
C LYS A 268 -5.89 -20.86 -10.38
N THR A 269 -5.31 -21.51 -11.38
CA THR A 269 -3.87 -21.73 -11.49
C THR A 269 -3.14 -20.43 -11.82
N PRO A 270 -1.79 -20.37 -11.67
CA PRO A 270 -0.99 -19.21 -12.08
C PRO A 270 -1.13 -18.83 -13.56
N ALA A 271 -1.55 -19.76 -14.42
CA ALA A 271 -1.87 -19.50 -15.83
C ALA A 271 -3.26 -18.86 -16.04
N ASN A 272 -3.94 -18.45 -14.97
CA ASN A 272 -5.30 -17.88 -14.97
C ASN A 272 -6.35 -18.84 -15.55
N GLN A 273 -6.18 -20.15 -15.31
CA GLN A 273 -7.10 -21.22 -15.71
C GLN A 273 -7.79 -21.79 -14.48
N LEU A 274 -9.02 -22.28 -14.60
CA LEU A 274 -9.67 -23.00 -13.50
C LEU A 274 -8.90 -24.28 -13.18
N HIS A 275 -8.88 -24.66 -11.90
CA HIS A 275 -8.48 -26.00 -11.50
C HIS A 275 -9.50 -27.04 -11.99
N GLU A 276 -9.08 -28.30 -12.16
CA GLU A 276 -10.00 -29.41 -12.43
C GLU A 276 -10.88 -29.74 -11.21
N THR A 277 -10.39 -29.42 -10.01
CA THR A 277 -11.12 -29.50 -8.74
C THR A 277 -11.90 -28.22 -8.47
N LEU A 278 -12.98 -28.32 -7.70
CA LEU A 278 -13.71 -27.14 -7.22
C LEU A 278 -12.81 -26.25 -6.36
N ALA A 279 -13.13 -24.96 -6.30
CA ALA A 279 -12.46 -24.02 -5.40
C ALA A 279 -12.56 -24.50 -3.94
N PRO A 280 -11.54 -24.26 -3.09
CA PRO A 280 -10.35 -23.44 -3.33
C PRO A 280 -9.16 -24.23 -3.92
N GLY A 281 -9.41 -25.25 -4.76
CA GLY A 281 -8.37 -25.90 -5.55
C GLY A 281 -7.34 -26.57 -4.66
N SER A 282 -6.06 -26.23 -4.84
CA SER A 282 -4.96 -26.75 -4.04
C SER A 282 -5.10 -26.47 -2.53
N LEU A 283 -5.91 -25.49 -2.11
CA LEU A 283 -6.13 -25.16 -0.69
C LEU A 283 -7.26 -25.99 -0.03
N ALA A 284 -7.92 -26.90 -0.75
CA ALA A 284 -9.08 -27.62 -0.24
C ALA A 284 -8.75 -28.47 1.00
N ASP A 285 -7.62 -29.17 1.01
CA ASP A 285 -7.20 -29.99 2.15
C ASP A 285 -6.81 -29.13 3.36
N LEU A 286 -6.12 -27.99 3.12
CA LEU A 286 -5.73 -27.04 4.17
C LEU A 286 -6.94 -26.38 4.84
N THR A 287 -7.94 -26.01 4.05
CA THR A 287 -9.14 -25.31 4.53
C THR A 287 -10.25 -26.25 5.00
N GLY A 288 -10.20 -27.53 4.61
CA GLY A 288 -11.22 -28.53 4.91
C GLY A 288 -12.58 -28.26 4.27
N LEU A 289 -12.63 -27.45 3.21
CA LEU A 289 -13.87 -27.06 2.54
C LEU A 289 -13.77 -27.14 1.02
N VAL A 290 -14.94 -27.18 0.38
CA VAL A 290 -15.11 -26.99 -1.05
C VAL A 290 -16.24 -25.99 -1.29
N VAL A 291 -16.12 -25.19 -2.34
CA VAL A 291 -17.13 -24.23 -2.77
C VAL A 291 -18.00 -24.88 -3.82
N ASP A 292 -19.24 -25.20 -3.45
CA ASP A 292 -20.25 -25.77 -4.37
C ASP A 292 -20.57 -24.79 -5.52
N GLN A 293 -20.86 -23.54 -5.16
CA GLN A 293 -21.16 -22.45 -6.08
C GLN A 293 -20.94 -21.09 -5.41
N HIS A 294 -20.86 -20.03 -6.20
CA HIS A 294 -20.81 -18.64 -5.76
C HIS A 294 -21.80 -17.79 -6.58
N GLU A 295 -22.21 -16.66 -6.04
CA GLU A 295 -23.18 -15.76 -6.64
C GLU A 295 -22.71 -14.30 -6.56
N SER A 296 -23.15 -13.51 -7.52
CA SER A 296 -23.07 -12.04 -7.53
C SER A 296 -24.43 -11.48 -7.94
N TYR A 297 -24.79 -10.30 -7.43
CA TYR A 297 -26.12 -9.70 -7.57
C TYR A 297 -26.11 -8.40 -8.37
#